data_AF-A0AAW3TPJ9-F1
#
_entry.id   AF-A0AAW3TPJ9-F1
#
_cell.length_a   1.000
_cell.length_b   1.000
_cell.length_c   1.000
_cell.angle_alpha   90.00
_cell.angle_beta   90.00
_cell.angle_gamma   90.00
#
_symmetry.space_group_name_H-M   'P 1'
#
loop_
_entity.id
_entity.type
_entity.pdbx_description
1 polymer ?
#
loop_
_entity_poly.entity_id
_entity_poly.type
_entity_poly.pdbx_seq_one_letter_code
_entity_poly.pdbx_strand_id
1 'polypeptide(L)'
;MIVLAALIGLPRRVLLAVGLGIVCGHNLLDPIHLRAGDPLFPLWAMLHQRDVIALPFGLVAKTTYPVLPWIGVILLGWSIGPWFGGDVPAAARRRRLVMTGGGMLLLFAALRLANVYGDAPWFVVEGDAMRTWMSVFALTKYPPSLLFLLLTLGCGALLLAAFDRLDGTRLVAALAVFGAAPMFFYLLHLTVLRLLYHSAFAIWGATHGATFGVDDYGWVLLWYVALIVPLYLPTAWFARFKARRRDIAWLKYL
;
A
#
# COMPACT_ATOMS: atom_id res chain seq x y z
N MET A 1 -14.02 2.73 0.82
CA MET A 1 -15.18 2.60 -0.10
C MET A 1 -16.48 3.07 0.53
N ILE A 2 -16.85 2.63 1.73
CA ILE A 2 -18.07 3.09 2.44
C ILE A 2 -18.09 4.63 2.60
N VAL A 3 -17.01 5.21 3.14
CA VAL A 3 -16.91 6.67 3.31
C VAL A 3 -16.98 7.40 1.97
N LEU A 4 -16.28 6.91 0.94
CA LEU A 4 -16.36 7.50 -0.40
C LEU A 4 -17.80 7.43 -0.94
N ALA A 5 -18.52 6.33 -0.77
CA ALA A 5 -19.90 6.19 -1.23
C ALA A 5 -20.83 7.23 -0.57
N ALA A 6 -20.62 7.55 0.71
CA ALA A 6 -21.36 8.61 1.39
C ALA A 6 -20.98 10.02 0.88
N LEU A 7 -19.72 10.21 0.46
CA LEU A 7 -19.20 11.52 0.04
C LEU A 7 -19.30 11.76 -1.48
N ILE A 8 -19.57 10.74 -2.30
CA ILE A 8 -19.45 10.81 -3.77
C ILE A 8 -20.38 11.84 -4.43
N GLY A 9 -21.47 12.21 -3.76
CA GLY A 9 -22.40 13.26 -4.22
C GLY A 9 -21.85 14.69 -4.08
N LEU A 10 -20.76 14.90 -3.36
CA LEU A 10 -20.17 16.22 -3.17
C LEU A 10 -19.41 16.70 -4.43
N PRO A 11 -19.27 18.03 -4.63
CA PRO A 11 -18.45 18.55 -5.71
C PRO A 11 -17.01 18.03 -5.63
N ARG A 12 -16.44 17.63 -6.77
CA ARG A 12 -15.08 17.07 -6.82
C ARG A 12 -14.01 17.97 -6.18
N ARG A 13 -14.18 19.30 -6.28
CA ARG A 13 -13.28 20.27 -5.62
C ARG A 13 -13.27 20.12 -4.10
N VAL A 14 -14.42 19.84 -3.50
CA VAL A 14 -14.56 19.57 -2.06
C VAL A 14 -13.87 18.25 -1.71
N LEU A 15 -14.09 17.19 -2.49
CA LEU A 15 -13.45 15.90 -2.26
C LEU A 15 -11.92 15.97 -2.38
N LEU A 16 -11.41 16.75 -3.34
CA LEU A 16 -9.99 17.04 -3.48
C LEU A 16 -9.45 17.79 -2.26
N ALA A 17 -10.14 18.86 -1.83
CA ALA A 17 -9.73 19.65 -0.68
C ALA A 17 -9.73 18.84 0.63
N VAL A 18 -10.76 18.02 0.85
CA VAL A 18 -10.85 17.12 2.01
C VAL A 18 -9.75 16.06 1.95
N GLY A 19 -9.53 15.45 0.78
CA GLY A 19 -8.47 14.46 0.58
C GLY A 19 -7.08 15.03 0.88
N LEU A 20 -6.78 16.22 0.38
CA LEU A 20 -5.52 16.93 0.65
C LEU A 20 -5.41 17.34 2.12
N GLY A 21 -6.47 17.87 2.71
CA GLY A 21 -6.49 18.26 4.13
C GLY A 21 -6.22 17.08 5.05
N ILE A 22 -6.81 15.92 4.75
CA ILE A 22 -6.54 14.69 5.50
C ILE A 22 -5.09 14.25 5.30
N VAL A 23 -4.65 14.01 4.06
CA VAL A 23 -3.31 13.47 3.77
C VAL A 23 -2.19 14.39 4.27
N CYS A 24 -2.32 15.70 4.05
CA CYS A 24 -1.30 16.65 4.45
C CYS A 24 -1.39 17.06 5.92
N GLY A 25 -2.55 16.90 6.57
CA GLY A 25 -2.80 17.42 7.92
C GLY A 25 -2.90 16.36 9.02
N HIS A 26 -3.13 15.08 8.69
CA HIS A 26 -3.40 14.08 9.73
C HIS A 26 -2.21 13.89 10.69
N ASN A 27 -0.96 14.06 10.25
CA ASN A 27 0.20 13.93 11.14
C ASN A 27 0.23 14.98 12.26
N LEU A 28 -0.50 16.10 12.14
CA LEU A 28 -0.67 17.06 13.23
C LEU A 28 -1.48 16.48 14.41
N LEU A 29 -2.21 15.39 14.17
CA LEU A 29 -3.00 14.68 15.16
C LEU A 29 -2.19 13.60 15.89
N ASP A 30 -0.97 13.28 15.44
CA ASP A 30 -0.12 12.24 16.03
C ASP A 30 0.15 12.44 17.54
N PRO A 31 0.26 13.67 18.09
CA PRO A 31 0.40 13.88 19.53
C PRO A 31 -0.84 13.52 20.37
N ILE A 32 -2.01 13.36 19.74
CA ILE A 32 -3.26 13.04 20.45
C ILE A 32 -3.33 11.53 20.64
N HIS A 33 -3.15 11.10 21.89
CA HIS A 33 -3.19 9.68 22.26
C HIS A 33 -4.30 9.44 23.29
N LEU A 34 -5.31 8.66 22.92
CA LEU A 34 -6.39 8.26 23.82
C LEU A 34 -6.07 6.89 24.43
N ARG A 35 -6.45 6.70 25.70
CA ARG A 35 -6.25 5.45 26.44
C ARG A 35 -7.57 4.71 26.62
N ALA A 36 -7.47 3.42 26.96
CA ALA A 36 -8.62 2.64 27.37
C ALA A 36 -9.31 3.30 28.58
N GLY A 37 -10.55 3.75 28.38
CA GLY A 37 -11.33 4.50 29.38
C GLY A 37 -11.66 5.93 28.94
N ASP A 38 -10.90 6.51 28.01
CA ASP A 38 -11.17 7.84 27.49
C ASP A 38 -12.40 7.83 26.55
N PRO A 39 -13.22 8.90 26.53
CA PRO A 39 -14.30 9.04 25.58
C PRO A 39 -13.80 8.90 24.14
N LEU A 40 -14.56 8.20 23.29
CA LEU A 40 -14.26 8.00 21.87
C LEU A 40 -12.95 7.23 21.56
N PHE A 41 -12.28 6.64 22.54
CA PHE A 41 -11.07 5.83 22.32
C PHE A 41 -11.20 4.81 21.16
N PRO A 42 -12.26 3.98 21.09
CA PRO A 42 -12.38 3.01 19.99
C PRO A 42 -12.46 3.68 18.62
N LEU A 43 -13.15 4.82 18.53
CA LEU A 43 -13.29 5.58 17.28
C LEU A 43 -11.95 6.19 16.87
N TRP A 44 -11.22 6.79 17.81
CA TRP A 44 -9.89 7.35 17.54
C TRP A 44 -8.87 6.28 17.14
N ALA A 45 -8.89 5.13 17.80
CA ALA A 45 -8.06 3.99 17.44
C ALA A 45 -8.39 3.48 16.01
N MET A 46 -9.66 3.47 15.61
CA MET A 46 -10.00 3.10 14.23
C MET A 46 -9.53 4.13 13.21
N LEU A 47 -9.62 5.43 13.55
CA LEU A 47 -9.32 6.51 12.61
C LEU A 47 -7.81 6.76 12.49
N HIS A 48 -7.09 6.88 13.60
CA HIS A 48 -5.77 7.51 13.60
C HIS A 48 -4.70 6.79 14.43
N GLN A 49 -5.09 6.05 15.48
CA GLN A 49 -4.14 5.43 16.42
C GLN A 49 -4.10 3.90 16.32
N ARG A 50 -2.91 3.30 16.20
CA ARG A 50 -2.77 1.83 16.28
C ARG A 50 -2.86 1.38 17.74
N ASP A 51 -3.90 0.64 18.07
CA ASP A 51 -4.12 0.14 19.43
C ASP A 51 -4.85 -1.21 19.47
N VAL A 52 -5.00 -1.71 20.69
CA VAL A 52 -5.67 -2.94 21.06
C VAL A 52 -6.94 -2.56 21.84
N ILE A 53 -8.09 -2.84 21.26
CA ILE A 53 -9.40 -2.59 21.86
C ILE A 53 -9.87 -3.89 22.50
N ALA A 54 -10.09 -3.86 23.82
CA ALA A 54 -10.73 -4.94 24.53
C ALA A 54 -12.21 -5.02 24.11
N LEU A 55 -12.66 -6.21 23.71
CA LEU A 55 -14.04 -6.50 23.35
C LEU A 55 -14.67 -7.40 24.44
N PRO A 56 -16.01 -7.50 24.48
CA PRO A 56 -16.70 -8.42 25.39
C PRO A 56 -16.19 -9.87 25.24
N PHE A 57 -16.32 -10.65 26.31
CA PHE A 57 -15.96 -12.08 26.35
C PHE A 57 -14.47 -12.40 26.16
N GLY A 58 -13.58 -11.46 26.52
CA GLY A 58 -12.12 -11.66 26.39
C GLY A 58 -11.60 -11.57 24.96
N LEU A 59 -12.44 -11.12 24.03
CA LEU A 59 -12.04 -10.86 22.65
C LEU A 59 -11.21 -9.59 22.56
N VAL A 60 -10.38 -9.51 21.52
CA VAL A 60 -9.48 -8.39 21.29
C VAL A 60 -9.51 -7.97 19.84
N ALA A 61 -9.80 -6.71 19.57
CA ALA A 61 -9.65 -6.10 18.25
C ALA A 61 -8.36 -5.29 18.19
N LYS A 62 -7.59 -5.42 17.09
CA LYS A 62 -6.38 -4.62 16.86
C LYS A 62 -6.60 -3.66 15.71
N THR A 63 -6.42 -2.37 15.92
CA THR A 63 -6.49 -1.35 14.86
C THR A 63 -5.17 -1.25 14.11
N THR A 64 -4.78 -2.34 13.45
CA THR A 64 -3.51 -2.41 12.71
C THR A 64 -3.47 -1.45 11.50
N TYR A 65 -4.64 -0.98 11.05
CA TYR A 65 -4.79 -0.14 9.85
C TYR A 65 -5.69 1.07 10.16
N PRO A 66 -5.17 2.12 10.81
CA PRO A 66 -5.96 3.33 11.03
C PRO A 66 -6.42 3.93 9.70
N VAL A 67 -7.72 4.19 9.56
CA VAL A 67 -8.35 4.39 8.25
C VAL A 67 -8.34 5.84 7.75
N LEU A 68 -8.10 6.82 8.63
CA LEU A 68 -8.24 8.24 8.29
C LEU A 68 -7.36 8.65 7.10
N PRO A 69 -6.04 8.38 7.09
CA PRO A 69 -5.21 8.75 5.93
C PRO A 69 -5.65 8.04 4.64
N TRP A 70 -6.10 6.78 4.74
CA TRP A 70 -6.59 6.01 3.60
C TRP A 70 -7.88 6.57 3.02
N ILE A 71 -8.77 7.15 3.84
CA ILE A 71 -9.92 7.91 3.36
C ILE A 71 -9.41 9.07 2.47
N GLY A 72 -8.42 9.82 2.95
CA GLY A 72 -7.79 10.89 2.17
C GLY A 72 -7.26 10.40 0.83
N VAL A 73 -6.45 9.33 0.83
CA VAL A 73 -5.90 8.72 -0.40
C VAL A 73 -7.00 8.27 -1.37
N ILE A 74 -8.08 7.66 -0.87
CA ILE A 74 -9.22 7.25 -1.69
C ILE A 74 -9.91 8.46 -2.35
N LEU A 75 -10.10 9.56 -1.62
CA LEU A 75 -10.69 10.78 -2.17
C LEU A 75 -9.81 11.41 -3.25
N LEU A 76 -8.50 11.44 -3.04
CA LEU A 76 -7.53 11.92 -4.03
C LEU A 76 -7.52 11.02 -5.28
N GLY A 77 -7.50 9.70 -5.09
CA GLY A 77 -7.57 8.72 -6.17
C GLY A 77 -8.85 8.85 -7.00
N TRP A 78 -10.00 9.04 -6.35
CA TRP A 78 -11.26 9.29 -7.06
C TRP A 78 -11.22 10.63 -7.83
N SER A 79 -10.59 11.66 -7.26
CA SER A 79 -10.50 12.98 -7.88
C SER A 79 -9.66 13.01 -9.16
N ILE A 80 -8.66 12.12 -9.29
CA ILE A 80 -7.88 11.96 -10.53
C ILE A 80 -8.53 11.04 -11.56
N GLY A 81 -9.62 10.34 -11.21
CA GLY A 81 -10.36 9.43 -12.11
C GLY A 81 -10.66 10.01 -13.51
N PRO A 82 -11.08 11.28 -13.66
CA PRO A 82 -11.33 11.88 -14.97
C PRO A 82 -10.10 11.93 -15.90
N TRP A 83 -8.88 11.83 -15.37
CA TRP A 83 -7.68 11.81 -16.22
C TRP A 83 -7.60 10.53 -17.07
N PHE A 84 -8.34 9.50 -16.67
CA PHE A 84 -8.46 8.22 -17.35
C PHE A 84 -9.76 8.13 -18.17
N GLY A 85 -10.50 9.23 -18.32
CA GLY A 85 -11.63 9.32 -19.24
C GLY A 85 -11.18 9.12 -20.70
N GLY A 86 -12.04 8.52 -21.52
CA GLY A 86 -11.74 8.23 -22.93
C GLY A 86 -11.54 9.48 -23.79
N ASP A 87 -12.04 10.62 -23.31
CA ASP A 87 -11.88 11.96 -23.90
C ASP A 87 -10.52 12.59 -23.62
N VAL A 88 -9.74 12.07 -22.66
CA VAL A 88 -8.43 12.63 -22.29
C VAL A 88 -7.32 11.98 -23.12
N PRO A 89 -6.56 12.75 -23.92
CA PRO A 89 -5.43 12.21 -24.67
C PRO A 89 -4.38 11.59 -23.75
N ALA A 90 -3.80 10.44 -24.15
CA ALA A 90 -2.76 9.76 -23.39
C ALA A 90 -1.57 10.69 -23.04
N ALA A 91 -1.17 11.55 -23.96
CA ALA A 91 -0.11 12.54 -23.70
C ALA A 91 -0.45 13.50 -22.54
N ALA A 92 -1.70 13.98 -22.48
CA ALA A 92 -2.16 14.85 -21.41
C ALA A 92 -2.23 14.12 -20.07
N ARG A 93 -2.75 12.88 -20.05
CA ARG A 93 -2.76 12.01 -18.88
C ARG A 93 -1.36 11.77 -18.32
N ARG A 94 -0.41 11.35 -19.18
CA ARG A 94 1.00 11.14 -18.79
C ARG A 94 1.63 12.40 -18.22
N ARG A 95 1.43 13.54 -18.88
CA ARG A 95 1.97 14.82 -18.38
C ARG A 95 1.44 15.14 -16.99
N ARG A 96 0.13 14.96 -16.73
CA ARG A 96 -0.45 15.16 -15.39
C ARG A 96 0.19 14.23 -14.37
N LEU A 97 0.28 12.93 -14.65
CA LEU A 97 0.89 11.93 -13.77
C LEU A 97 2.37 12.20 -13.48
N VAL A 98 3.14 12.60 -14.48
CA VAL A 98 4.57 12.95 -14.33
C VAL A 98 4.73 14.20 -13.46
N MET A 99 3.95 15.25 -13.72
CA MET A 99 4.01 16.49 -12.93
C MET A 99 3.60 16.24 -11.48
N THR A 100 2.52 15.49 -11.25
CA THR A 100 2.10 15.18 -9.87
C THR A 100 3.05 14.23 -9.16
N GLY A 101 3.52 13.19 -9.84
CA GLY A 101 4.47 12.23 -9.27
C GLY A 101 5.79 12.90 -8.93
N GLY A 102 6.34 13.67 -9.87
CA GLY A 102 7.55 14.48 -9.66
C GLY A 102 7.36 15.50 -8.55
N GLY A 103 6.23 16.21 -8.51
CA GLY A 103 5.90 17.17 -7.45
C GLY A 103 5.84 16.51 -6.06
N MET A 104 5.23 15.32 -5.96
CA MET A 104 5.20 14.55 -4.71
C MET A 104 6.60 14.11 -4.26
N LEU A 105 7.44 13.62 -5.18
CA LEU A 105 8.81 13.21 -4.84
C LEU A 105 9.72 14.39 -4.48
N LEU A 106 9.56 15.53 -5.15
CA LEU A 106 10.26 16.76 -4.80
C LEU A 106 9.83 17.26 -3.42
N LEU A 107 8.53 17.25 -3.13
CA LEU A 107 8.01 17.63 -1.81
C LEU A 107 8.47 16.65 -0.72
N PHE A 108 8.48 15.35 -1.02
CA PHE A 108 9.05 14.33 -0.13
C PHE A 108 10.51 14.64 0.19
N ALA A 109 11.35 14.88 -0.83
CA ALA A 109 12.76 15.19 -0.63
C ALA A 109 12.94 16.46 0.19
N ALA A 110 12.20 17.53 -0.12
CA ALA A 110 12.26 18.79 0.61
C ALA A 110 11.89 18.63 2.10
N LEU A 111 10.76 17.97 2.39
CA LEU A 111 10.32 17.74 3.77
C LEU A 111 11.24 16.77 4.51
N ARG A 112 11.73 15.72 3.83
CA ARG A 112 12.64 14.75 4.46
C ARG A 112 13.99 15.36 4.79
N LEU A 113 14.51 16.24 3.93
CA LEU A 113 15.74 16.98 4.20
C LEU A 113 15.55 18.02 5.32
N ALA A 114 14.40 18.70 5.35
CA ALA A 114 14.07 19.61 6.44
C ALA A 114 13.90 18.88 7.78
N ASN A 115 13.45 17.62 7.75
CA ASN A 115 13.34 16.72 8.89
C ASN A 115 12.37 17.22 10.00
N VAL A 116 11.34 17.99 9.62
CA VAL A 116 10.43 18.67 10.57
C VAL A 116 9.00 18.14 10.61
N TYR A 117 8.51 17.50 9.53
CA TYR A 117 7.10 17.15 9.42
C TYR A 117 6.84 15.94 8.51
N GLY A 118 5.74 15.25 8.79
CA GLY A 118 5.16 14.23 7.92
C GLY A 118 5.68 12.80 8.17
N ASP A 119 6.59 12.60 9.13
CA ASP A 119 6.96 11.34 9.77
C ASP A 119 7.93 11.61 10.94
N ALA A 120 8.35 10.55 11.64
CA ALA A 120 9.44 10.63 12.60
C ALA A 120 10.74 11.14 11.94
N PRO A 121 11.51 12.00 12.63
CA PRO A 121 12.78 12.49 12.11
C PRO A 121 13.77 11.35 11.82
N TRP A 122 14.48 11.42 10.70
CA TRP A 122 15.65 10.56 10.51
C TRP A 122 16.83 11.02 11.34
N PHE A 123 17.78 10.12 11.56
CA PHE A 123 18.98 10.37 12.36
C PHE A 123 20.20 9.70 11.74
N VAL A 124 21.39 10.22 12.08
CA VAL A 124 22.67 9.68 11.63
C VAL A 124 23.10 8.55 12.55
N VAL A 125 23.58 7.45 11.96
CA VAL A 125 24.21 6.35 12.68
C VAL A 125 25.72 6.47 12.49
N GLU A 126 26.43 6.83 13.56
CA GLU A 126 27.88 7.01 13.53
C GLU A 126 28.59 5.74 13.08
N GLY A 127 29.52 5.89 12.12
CA GLY A 127 30.28 4.77 11.56
C GLY A 127 29.50 3.85 10.60
N ASP A 128 28.21 4.09 10.35
CA ASP A 128 27.39 3.25 9.46
C ASP A 128 26.52 4.07 8.50
N ALA A 129 27.06 4.32 7.31
CA ALA A 129 26.37 5.04 6.24
C ALA A 129 25.11 4.30 5.76
N MET A 130 25.12 2.95 5.75
CA MET A 130 23.97 2.17 5.31
C MET A 130 22.82 2.36 6.27
N ARG A 131 23.04 2.23 7.59
CA ARG A 131 21.99 2.46 8.59
C ARG A 131 21.50 3.89 8.61
N THR A 132 22.36 4.86 8.32
CA THR A 132 21.94 6.25 8.13
C THR A 132 20.96 6.39 6.95
N TRP A 133 21.25 5.78 5.80
CA TRP A 133 20.32 5.75 4.67
C TRP A 133 19.03 4.98 4.98
N MET A 134 19.13 3.86 5.71
CA MET A 134 17.94 3.14 6.17
C MET A 134 17.07 4.02 7.07
N SER A 135 17.66 4.84 7.94
CA SER A 135 16.93 5.82 8.77
C SER A 135 16.21 6.86 7.90
N VAL A 136 16.84 7.36 6.83
CA VAL A 136 16.19 8.27 5.87
C VAL A 136 14.96 7.64 5.21
N PHE A 137 14.99 6.33 4.91
CA PHE A 137 13.85 5.62 4.30
C PHE A 137 12.95 4.86 5.29
N ALA A 138 13.21 4.95 6.59
CA ALA A 138 12.38 4.37 7.63
C ALA A 138 11.11 5.23 7.83
N LEU A 139 10.11 4.99 6.97
CA LEU A 139 8.85 5.72 6.95
C LEU A 139 7.71 4.89 7.56
N THR A 140 6.84 5.54 8.31
CA THR A 140 5.71 4.94 9.01
C THR A 140 4.59 4.59 8.04
N LYS A 141 4.30 3.29 7.92
CA LYS A 141 3.24 2.77 7.05
C LYS A 141 1.85 2.79 7.67
N TYR A 142 1.74 2.69 9.00
CA TYR A 142 0.46 2.60 9.72
C TYR A 142 0.46 3.41 11.01
N PRO A 143 -0.37 4.48 11.10
CA PRO A 143 -1.05 5.14 9.98
C PRO A 143 -0.05 5.57 8.89
N PRO A 144 -0.40 5.55 7.59
CA PRO A 144 0.57 5.92 6.56
C PRO A 144 0.86 7.41 6.68
N SER A 145 2.12 7.73 6.92
CA SER A 145 2.58 9.10 7.09
C SER A 145 2.53 9.89 5.78
N LEU A 146 2.51 11.23 5.85
CA LEU A 146 2.61 12.06 4.65
C LEU A 146 3.86 11.71 3.83
N LEU A 147 5.02 11.52 4.46
CA LEU A 147 6.25 11.19 3.74
C LEU A 147 6.18 9.81 3.08
N PHE A 148 5.60 8.81 3.77
CA PHE A 148 5.33 7.50 3.17
C PHE A 148 4.42 7.63 1.94
N LEU A 149 3.36 8.42 2.02
CA LEU A 149 2.41 8.62 0.92
C LEU A 149 3.02 9.40 -0.25
N LEU A 150 3.79 10.46 0.01
CA LEU A 150 4.46 11.24 -1.05
C LEU A 150 5.45 10.36 -1.82
N LEU A 151 6.25 9.56 -1.13
CA LEU A 151 7.19 8.64 -1.78
C LEU A 151 6.46 7.58 -2.60
N THR A 152 5.52 6.87 -1.98
CA THR A 152 4.87 5.70 -2.60
C THR A 152 3.89 6.08 -3.71
N LEU A 153 3.05 7.10 -3.51
CA LEU A 153 2.12 7.60 -4.53
C LEU A 153 2.86 8.38 -5.62
N GLY A 154 3.93 9.10 -5.27
CA GLY A 154 4.79 9.77 -6.25
C GLY A 154 5.43 8.78 -7.22
N CYS A 155 6.09 7.75 -6.68
CA CYS A 155 6.61 6.64 -7.48
C CYS A 155 5.50 5.92 -8.26
N GLY A 156 4.35 5.67 -7.64
CA GLY A 156 3.20 5.03 -8.29
C GLY A 156 2.67 5.83 -9.49
N ALA A 157 2.59 7.16 -9.38
CA ALA A 157 2.16 8.03 -10.48
C ALA A 157 3.16 8.01 -11.65
N LEU A 158 4.46 8.01 -11.37
CA LEU A 158 5.50 7.89 -12.40
C LEU A 158 5.49 6.52 -13.07
N LEU A 159 5.33 5.45 -12.29
CA LEU A 159 5.19 4.09 -12.82
C LEU A 159 3.94 3.98 -13.71
N LEU A 160 2.83 4.59 -13.32
CA LEU A 160 1.61 4.59 -14.12
C LEU A 160 1.79 5.36 -15.43
N ALA A 161 2.51 6.49 -15.41
CA ALA A 161 2.86 7.21 -16.63
C ALA A 161 3.79 6.39 -17.55
N ALA A 162 4.70 5.59 -16.97
CA ALA A 162 5.56 4.68 -17.71
C ALA A 162 4.77 3.53 -18.34
N PHE A 163 3.85 2.91 -17.59
CA PHE A 163 2.98 1.85 -18.11
C PHE A 163 2.03 2.37 -19.19
N ASP A 164 1.53 3.59 -19.07
CA ASP A 164 0.71 4.24 -20.12
C ASP A 164 1.51 4.53 -21.41
N ARG A 165 2.84 4.53 -21.35
CA ARG A 165 3.72 4.60 -22.54
C ARG A 165 4.01 3.22 -23.12
N LEU A 166 4.05 2.20 -22.28
CA LEU A 166 4.31 0.80 -22.64
C LEU A 166 3.01 0.02 -22.90
N ASP A 167 1.88 0.70 -22.97
CA ASP A 167 0.59 0.07 -23.19
C ASP A 167 0.60 -0.75 -24.49
N GLY A 168 -0.02 -1.93 -24.46
CA GLY A 168 0.04 -2.91 -25.56
C GLY A 168 1.30 -3.78 -25.63
N THR A 169 2.32 -3.57 -24.79
CA THR A 169 3.48 -4.47 -24.74
C THR A 169 3.17 -5.77 -24.01
N ARG A 170 3.90 -6.85 -24.36
CA ARG A 170 3.79 -8.16 -23.68
C ARG A 170 4.11 -8.08 -22.19
N LEU A 171 4.99 -7.18 -21.78
CA LEU A 171 5.36 -6.97 -20.38
C LEU A 171 4.16 -6.45 -19.57
N VAL A 172 3.52 -5.36 -20.05
CA VAL A 172 2.33 -4.80 -19.38
C VAL A 172 1.19 -5.83 -19.36
N ALA A 173 1.00 -6.57 -20.45
CA ALA A 173 0.00 -7.64 -20.50
C ALA A 173 0.28 -8.76 -19.47
N ALA A 174 1.55 -9.16 -19.28
CA ALA A 174 1.93 -10.15 -18.28
C ALA A 174 1.73 -9.61 -16.85
N LEU A 175 2.14 -8.37 -16.58
CA LEU A 175 1.94 -7.74 -15.26
C LEU A 175 0.45 -7.58 -14.92
N ALA A 176 -0.39 -7.27 -15.92
CA ALA A 176 -1.83 -7.12 -15.75
C ALA A 176 -2.52 -8.41 -15.29
N VAL A 177 -1.94 -9.59 -15.53
CA VAL A 177 -2.49 -10.87 -15.05
C VAL A 177 -2.56 -10.90 -13.53
N PHE A 178 -1.50 -10.46 -12.84
CA PHE A 178 -1.49 -10.41 -11.38
C PHE A 178 -2.52 -9.42 -10.85
N GLY A 179 -2.75 -8.31 -11.56
CA GLY A 179 -3.77 -7.32 -11.23
C GLY A 179 -5.21 -7.75 -11.53
N ALA A 180 -5.43 -8.72 -12.43
CA ALA A 180 -6.76 -9.20 -12.78
C ALA A 180 -7.38 -10.12 -11.71
N ALA A 181 -6.54 -10.81 -10.95
CA ALA A 181 -6.92 -11.73 -9.87
C ALA A 181 -6.04 -11.54 -8.62
N PRO A 182 -6.01 -10.32 -8.04
CA PRO A 182 -5.04 -9.97 -7.01
C PRO A 182 -5.29 -10.73 -5.70
N MET A 183 -6.56 -10.97 -5.33
CA MET A 183 -6.91 -11.74 -4.13
C MET A 183 -6.55 -13.23 -4.28
N PHE A 184 -6.79 -13.82 -5.45
CA PHE A 184 -6.36 -15.18 -5.75
C PHE A 184 -4.84 -15.32 -5.64
N PHE A 185 -4.08 -14.44 -6.31
CA PHE A 185 -2.63 -14.43 -6.20
C PHE A 185 -2.18 -14.23 -4.74
N TYR A 186 -2.84 -13.33 -4.01
CA TYR A 186 -2.55 -13.05 -2.60
C TYR A 186 -2.66 -14.32 -1.74
N LEU A 187 -3.77 -15.04 -1.84
CA LEU A 187 -3.98 -16.28 -1.07
C LEU A 187 -3.03 -17.40 -1.52
N LEU A 188 -2.83 -17.55 -2.84
CA LEU A 188 -1.98 -18.60 -3.39
C LEU A 188 -0.53 -18.43 -2.97
N HIS A 189 0.06 -17.23 -3.15
CA HIS A 189 1.49 -17.04 -2.84
C HIS A 189 1.78 -17.22 -1.35
N LEU A 190 0.90 -16.73 -0.46
CA LEU A 190 1.05 -16.94 0.99
C LEU A 190 0.95 -18.42 1.36
N THR A 191 0.02 -19.15 0.74
CA THR A 191 -0.16 -20.58 0.99
C THR A 191 1.07 -21.35 0.52
N VAL A 192 1.57 -21.08 -0.69
CA VAL A 192 2.78 -21.70 -1.23
C VAL A 192 4.00 -21.40 -0.35
N LEU A 193 4.22 -20.14 0.02
CA LEU A 193 5.31 -19.76 0.93
C LEU A 193 5.21 -20.49 2.27
N ARG A 194 4.00 -20.60 2.83
CA ARG A 194 3.78 -21.30 4.09
C ARG A 194 4.05 -22.79 3.96
N LEU A 195 3.63 -23.45 2.88
CA LEU A 195 3.95 -24.86 2.62
C LEU A 195 5.46 -25.06 2.49
N LEU A 196 6.14 -24.21 1.72
CA LEU A 196 7.60 -24.26 1.57
C LEU A 196 8.31 -24.12 2.92
N TYR A 197 7.87 -23.19 3.77
CA TYR A 197 8.41 -23.03 5.11
C TYR A 197 8.24 -24.31 5.96
N HIS A 198 7.04 -24.89 6.01
CA HIS A 198 6.80 -26.07 6.85
C HIS A 198 7.54 -27.30 6.32
N SER A 199 7.63 -27.47 5.00
CA SER A 199 8.44 -28.52 4.37
C SER A 199 9.91 -28.35 4.69
N ALA A 200 10.44 -27.13 4.58
CA ALA A 200 11.84 -26.85 4.91
C ALA A 200 12.13 -27.10 6.40
N PHE A 201 11.24 -26.63 7.28
CA PHE A 201 11.35 -26.88 8.72
C PHE A 201 11.28 -28.38 9.05
N ALA A 202 10.45 -29.17 8.35
CA ALA A 202 10.35 -30.61 8.58
C ALA A 202 11.60 -31.38 8.13
N ILE A 203 12.28 -30.92 7.08
CA ILE A 203 13.47 -31.58 6.52
C ILE A 203 14.74 -31.17 7.26
N TRP A 204 14.90 -29.88 7.53
CA TRP A 204 16.14 -29.31 8.08
C TRP A 204 16.04 -28.87 9.53
N GLY A 205 14.83 -28.84 10.11
CA GLY A 205 14.61 -28.34 11.46
C GLY A 205 14.72 -26.82 11.56
N ALA A 206 14.85 -26.33 12.79
CA ALA A 206 15.07 -24.92 13.06
C ALA A 206 16.54 -24.54 12.83
N THR A 207 16.79 -23.54 12.00
CA THR A 207 18.14 -23.00 11.74
C THR A 207 18.39 -21.70 12.52
N HIS A 208 17.33 -20.97 12.87
CA HIS A 208 17.38 -19.69 13.57
C HIS A 208 16.45 -19.71 14.78
N GLY A 209 16.99 -20.13 15.93
CA GLY A 209 16.22 -20.28 17.16
C GLY A 209 15.11 -21.31 17.02
N ALA A 210 13.86 -20.87 17.14
CA ALA A 210 12.68 -21.72 16.99
C ALA A 210 12.12 -21.78 15.55
N THR A 211 12.77 -21.11 14.59
CA THR A 211 12.26 -20.95 13.22
C THR A 211 13.27 -21.43 12.18
N PHE A 212 12.76 -21.79 10.99
CA PHE A 212 13.60 -21.97 9.82
C PHE A 212 13.84 -20.61 9.15
N GLY A 213 15.10 -20.24 9.00
CA GLY A 213 15.54 -19.00 8.36
C GLY A 213 16.71 -19.24 7.40
N VAL A 214 16.94 -18.27 6.52
CA VAL A 214 18.09 -18.21 5.61
C VAL A 214 19.06 -17.13 6.10
N ASP A 215 20.36 -17.39 5.99
CA ASP A 215 21.41 -16.51 6.53
C ASP A 215 21.54 -15.18 5.76
N ASP A 216 21.15 -15.19 4.48
CA ASP A 216 21.30 -14.06 3.58
C ASP A 216 19.96 -13.65 2.94
N TYR A 217 19.69 -12.35 2.91
CA TYR A 217 18.45 -11.80 2.34
C TYR A 217 18.34 -12.00 0.82
N GLY A 218 19.46 -12.21 0.12
CA GLY A 218 19.51 -12.57 -1.28
C GLY A 218 18.76 -13.86 -1.59
N TRP A 219 18.69 -14.82 -0.65
CA TRP A 219 17.84 -16.00 -0.80
C TRP A 219 16.35 -15.66 -0.90
N VAL A 220 15.90 -14.67 -0.12
CA VAL A 220 14.52 -14.18 -0.19
C VAL A 220 14.25 -13.56 -1.56
N LEU A 221 15.18 -12.78 -2.10
CA LEU A 221 15.07 -12.20 -3.45
C LEU A 221 15.06 -13.28 -4.53
N LEU A 222 15.93 -14.29 -4.41
CA LEU A 222 15.98 -15.41 -5.33
C LEU A 222 14.66 -16.18 -5.34
N TRP A 223 14.11 -16.49 -4.17
CA TRP A 223 12.82 -17.17 -4.03
C TRP A 223 11.68 -16.33 -4.57
N TYR A 224 11.69 -15.02 -4.32
CA TYR A 224 10.71 -14.09 -4.90
C TYR A 224 10.71 -14.19 -6.42
N VAL A 225 11.87 -14.09 -7.08
CA VAL A 225 11.97 -14.20 -8.54
C VAL A 225 11.59 -15.60 -9.04
N ALA A 226 12.06 -16.64 -8.35
CA ALA A 226 11.78 -18.03 -8.71
C ALA A 226 10.28 -18.37 -8.62
N LEU A 227 9.54 -17.78 -7.67
CA LEU A 227 8.12 -18.03 -7.47
C LEU A 227 7.20 -17.24 -8.40
N ILE A 228 7.68 -16.17 -9.05
CA ILE A 228 6.86 -15.39 -10.00
C ILE A 228 6.32 -16.28 -11.12
N VAL A 229 7.16 -17.13 -11.70
CA VAL A 229 6.80 -18.00 -12.84
C VAL A 229 5.76 -19.07 -12.46
N PRO A 230 5.96 -19.91 -11.43
CA PRO A 230 4.98 -20.93 -11.05
C PRO A 230 3.68 -20.34 -10.53
N LEU A 231 3.69 -19.14 -9.93
CA LEU A 231 2.48 -18.46 -9.48
C LEU A 231 1.74 -17.75 -10.62
N TYR A 232 2.43 -17.38 -11.70
CA TYR A 232 1.82 -16.73 -12.85
C TYR A 232 0.79 -17.64 -13.54
N LEU A 233 1.12 -18.92 -13.80
CA LEU A 233 0.25 -19.81 -14.56
C LEU A 233 -1.12 -20.04 -13.90
N PRO A 234 -1.21 -20.38 -12.59
CA PRO A 234 -2.50 -20.50 -11.90
C PRO A 234 -3.26 -19.17 -11.87
N THR A 235 -2.55 -18.04 -11.70
CA THR A 235 -3.17 -16.71 -11.67
C THR A 235 -3.76 -16.35 -13.03
N ALA A 236 -3.04 -16.64 -14.11
CA ALA A 236 -3.52 -16.45 -15.48
C ALA A 236 -4.74 -17.32 -15.78
N TRP A 237 -4.72 -18.58 -15.35
CA TRP A 237 -5.85 -19.48 -15.48
C TRP A 237 -7.08 -18.95 -14.73
N PHE A 238 -6.91 -18.55 -13.47
CA PHE A 238 -8.01 -18.04 -12.65
C PHE A 238 -8.56 -16.72 -13.19
N ALA A 239 -7.70 -15.81 -13.65
CA ALA A 239 -8.12 -14.56 -14.28
C ALA A 239 -8.99 -14.82 -15.53
N ARG A 240 -8.62 -15.79 -16.37
CA ARG A 240 -9.43 -16.21 -17.54
C ARG A 240 -10.74 -16.87 -17.12
N PHE A 241 -10.71 -17.72 -16.09
CA PHE A 241 -11.90 -18.35 -15.54
C PHE A 241 -12.90 -17.32 -15.02
N LYS A 242 -12.44 -16.39 -14.18
CA LYS A 242 -13.22 -15.25 -13.67
C LYS A 242 -13.80 -14.41 -14.80
N ALA A 243 -13.03 -14.15 -15.86
CA ALA A 243 -13.51 -13.38 -17.01
C ALA A 243 -14.62 -14.11 -17.80
N ARG A 244 -14.54 -15.44 -17.90
CA ARG A 244 -15.53 -16.29 -18.60
C ARG A 244 -16.81 -16.51 -17.78
N ARG A 245 -16.68 -16.70 -16.46
CA ARG A 245 -17.79 -17.07 -15.56
C ARG A 245 -18.39 -15.87 -14.85
N ARG A 246 -18.90 -14.91 -15.63
CA ARG A 246 -19.59 -13.71 -15.10
C ARG A 246 -20.96 -14.03 -14.48
N ASP A 247 -21.48 -15.24 -14.73
CA ASP A 247 -22.69 -15.81 -14.12
C ASP A 247 -22.55 -15.98 -12.60
N ILE A 248 -21.32 -16.19 -12.12
CA ILE A 248 -21.07 -16.43 -10.70
C ILE A 248 -20.81 -15.10 -9.98
N ALA A 249 -21.79 -14.62 -9.23
CA ALA A 249 -21.77 -13.29 -8.62
C ALA A 249 -20.57 -13.05 -7.67
N TRP A 250 -20.17 -14.06 -6.90
CA TRP A 250 -19.10 -13.92 -5.91
C TRP A 250 -17.70 -13.81 -6.52
N LEU A 251 -17.48 -14.32 -7.75
CA LEU A 251 -16.20 -14.20 -8.46
C LEU A 251 -15.82 -12.75 -8.77
N LYS A 252 -16.76 -11.81 -8.68
CA LYS A 252 -16.45 -10.37 -8.80
C LYS A 252 -15.59 -9.86 -7.62
N TYR A 253 -15.65 -10.53 -6.47
CA TYR A 253 -14.97 -10.12 -5.23
C TYR A 253 -13.65 -10.87 -4.96
N LEU A 254 -13.33 -11.91 -5.74
CA LEU A 254 -12.05 -12.64 -5.74
C LEU A 254 -11.17 -12.22 -6.93
#